data_AF-A0A3Q3FE07-F1
#
_entry.id   AF-A0A3Q3FE07-F1
#
_cell.length_a   1.000
_cell.length_b   1.000
_cell.length_c   1.000
_cell.angle_alpha   90.00
_cell.angle_beta   90.00
_cell.angle_gamma   90.00
#
_symmetry.space_group_name_H-M   'P 1'
#
loop_
_entity.id
_entity.type
_entity.pdbx_description
1 polymer ?
#
loop_
_entity_poly.entity_id
_entity_poly.type
_entity_poly.pdbx_seq_one_letter_code
_entity_poly.pdbx_strand_id
1 'polypeptide(L)'
;MGYWEIMENTSNSHSKVVPEVKEDCSICLDKIQEMKSLKCLHSFCSECIDSLFKFKPACPICNTYYGEYTGTQPEGTMTVSRIWQHLPGFEDCGTIVIQYSFPAGIQGPEHPNPGVRYSRTSRTAFLPACEEGEKVLRLLRKAFDRRLTFTVGQSVTTGLNNVITWNDIHHKTNMEGGPQCFGYPDPKYLFRVQEELRLKGVTEDD
;
A
#
# COMPACT_ATOMS: atom_id res chain seq x y z
N MET A 1 -28.19 -26.41 -81.14
CA MET A 1 -27.16 -25.37 -80.92
C MET A 1 -26.88 -25.40 -79.43
N GLY A 2 -25.73 -25.75 -78.88
CA GLY A 2 -24.35 -25.90 -79.32
C GLY A 2 -23.54 -25.73 -78.02
N TYR A 3 -22.68 -26.70 -77.71
CA TYR A 3 -21.55 -26.75 -76.76
C TYR A 3 -21.42 -25.65 -75.69
N TRP A 4 -21.18 -26.06 -74.44
CA TRP A 4 -19.91 -25.80 -73.72
C TRP A 4 -19.68 -26.85 -72.64
N GLU A 5 -18.42 -27.02 -72.32
CA GLU A 5 -17.72 -28.22 -71.89
C GLU A 5 -17.02 -27.94 -70.55
N ILE A 6 -16.71 -29.02 -69.81
CA ILE A 6 -15.64 -29.20 -68.80
C ILE A 6 -15.61 -28.44 -67.45
N MET A 7 -14.95 -29.14 -66.54
CA MET A 7 -14.91 -29.09 -65.07
C MET A 7 -13.90 -28.07 -64.52
N GLU A 8 -14.03 -27.64 -63.27
CA GLU A 8 -13.14 -28.10 -62.16
C GLU A 8 -13.38 -27.35 -60.84
N ASN A 9 -13.10 -28.10 -59.79
CA ASN A 9 -13.25 -27.85 -58.37
C ASN A 9 -12.08 -26.97 -57.86
N THR A 10 -12.33 -25.95 -57.04
CA THR A 10 -11.33 -25.50 -56.05
C THR A 10 -12.01 -24.79 -54.88
N SER A 11 -11.93 -25.48 -53.74
CA SER A 11 -12.19 -25.02 -52.38
C SER A 11 -11.38 -23.78 -52.00
N ASN A 12 -12.00 -22.80 -51.34
CA ASN A 12 -11.27 -21.89 -50.47
C ASN A 12 -12.11 -21.46 -49.27
N SER A 13 -11.87 -22.13 -48.14
CA SER A 13 -12.33 -21.76 -46.81
C SER A 13 -11.52 -20.58 -46.28
N HIS A 14 -12.08 -19.38 -46.30
CA HIS A 14 -11.53 -18.24 -45.57
C HIS A 14 -12.11 -18.18 -44.15
N SER A 15 -11.63 -19.07 -43.27
CA SER A 15 -11.68 -18.84 -41.83
C SER A 15 -10.69 -17.73 -41.49
N LYS A 16 -11.21 -16.53 -41.20
CA LYS A 16 -10.40 -15.42 -40.69
C LYS A 16 -9.79 -15.84 -39.35
N VAL A 17 -8.51 -16.20 -39.36
CA VAL A 17 -7.71 -16.33 -38.14
C VAL A 17 -7.48 -14.91 -37.62
N VAL A 18 -8.21 -14.53 -36.58
CA VAL A 18 -7.89 -13.33 -35.80
C VAL A 18 -6.55 -13.62 -35.12
N PRO A 19 -5.50 -12.80 -35.31
CA PRO A 19 -4.25 -13.02 -34.60
C PRO A 19 -4.53 -12.89 -33.11
N GLU A 20 -4.32 -13.98 -32.37
CA GLU A 20 -4.37 -13.99 -30.92
C GLU A 20 -3.21 -13.11 -30.44
N VAL A 21 -3.50 -11.85 -30.11
CA VAL A 21 -2.50 -10.91 -29.59
C VAL A 21 -2.15 -11.43 -28.20
N LYS A 22 -1.12 -12.27 -28.11
CA LYS A 22 -0.56 -12.69 -26.83
C LYS A 22 -0.06 -11.43 -26.14
N GLU A 23 -0.72 -11.05 -25.05
CA GLU A 23 -0.32 -9.94 -24.19
C GLU A 23 1.12 -10.17 -23.68
N ASP A 24 1.88 -9.10 -23.52
CA ASP A 24 3.23 -9.13 -22.95
C ASP A 24 3.14 -9.08 -21.42
N CYS A 25 3.91 -9.90 -20.73
CA CYS A 25 4.00 -9.90 -19.29
C CYS A 25 4.91 -8.77 -18.83
N SER A 26 4.40 -7.84 -18.01
CA SER A 26 5.21 -6.72 -17.52
C SER A 26 6.26 -7.10 -16.45
N ILE A 27 6.35 -8.37 -16.06
CA ILE A 27 7.33 -8.87 -15.07
C ILE A 27 8.56 -9.42 -15.78
N CYS A 28 8.39 -10.35 -16.72
CA CYS A 28 9.51 -10.94 -17.48
C CYS A 28 9.77 -10.26 -18.83
N LEU A 29 8.87 -9.37 -19.27
CA LEU A 29 8.92 -8.64 -20.55
C LEU A 29 8.78 -9.53 -21.80
N ASP A 30 8.30 -10.77 -21.63
CA ASP A 30 8.01 -11.72 -22.71
C ASP A 30 6.51 -11.97 -22.87
N LYS A 31 6.10 -12.73 -23.90
CA LYS A 31 4.71 -13.20 -24.05
C LYS A 31 4.25 -13.96 -22.81
N ILE A 32 3.05 -13.64 -22.33
CA ILE A 32 2.45 -14.32 -21.17
C ILE A 32 2.41 -15.84 -21.41
N GLN A 33 3.06 -16.57 -20.51
CA GLN A 33 2.99 -18.03 -20.38
C GLN A 33 2.09 -18.39 -19.22
N GLU A 34 1.13 -19.30 -19.42
CA GLU A 34 0.15 -19.69 -18.38
C GLU A 34 -0.51 -18.46 -17.73
N MET A 35 -1.39 -17.80 -18.49
CA MET A 35 -1.97 -16.53 -18.08
C MET A 35 -2.71 -16.62 -16.74
N LYS A 36 -2.33 -15.73 -15.82
CA LYS A 36 -3.00 -15.52 -14.55
C LYS A 36 -3.48 -14.08 -14.44
N SER A 37 -4.80 -13.90 -14.44
CA SER A 37 -5.44 -12.60 -14.28
C SER A 37 -5.83 -12.36 -12.83
N LEU A 38 -5.48 -11.16 -12.33
CA LEU A 38 -5.81 -10.73 -10.97
C LEU A 38 -7.21 -10.10 -10.90
N LYS A 39 -7.75 -9.85 -9.69
CA LYS A 39 -9.05 -9.17 -9.49
C LYS A 39 -9.10 -7.75 -10.08
N CYS A 40 -7.95 -7.09 -10.20
CA CYS A 40 -7.77 -5.80 -10.86
C CYS A 40 -7.64 -5.91 -12.40
N LEU A 41 -7.91 -7.09 -12.96
CA LEU A 41 -7.93 -7.40 -14.40
C LEU A 41 -6.58 -7.31 -15.13
N HIS A 42 -5.48 -7.13 -14.40
CA HIS A 42 -4.13 -7.23 -14.96
C HIS A 42 -3.68 -8.69 -15.04
N SER A 43 -3.05 -9.05 -16.16
CA SER A 43 -2.61 -10.42 -16.48
C SER A 43 -1.08 -10.54 -16.52
N PHE A 44 -0.57 -11.65 -16.03
CA PHE A 44 0.87 -11.97 -15.98
C PHE A 44 1.09 -13.46 -16.26
N CYS A 45 2.36 -13.86 -16.45
CA CYS A 45 2.70 -15.28 -16.36
C CYS A 45 2.44 -15.78 -14.94
N SER A 46 1.83 -16.97 -14.79
CA SER A 46 1.51 -17.56 -13.50
C SER A 46 2.73 -17.60 -12.56
N GLU A 47 3.86 -18.14 -13.04
CA GLU A 47 5.10 -18.22 -12.25
C GLU A 47 5.67 -16.84 -11.86
N CYS A 48 5.56 -15.85 -12.75
CA CYS A 48 6.06 -14.50 -12.52
C CYS A 48 5.31 -13.83 -11.37
N ILE A 49 3.97 -13.86 -11.42
CA ILE A 49 3.17 -13.21 -10.38
C ILE A 49 3.21 -13.96 -9.06
N ASP A 50 3.26 -15.30 -9.08
CA ASP A 50 3.36 -16.11 -7.86
C ASP A 50 4.70 -15.94 -7.16
N SER A 51 5.79 -15.82 -7.93
CA SER A 51 7.11 -15.51 -7.36
C SER A 51 7.13 -14.13 -6.72
N LEU A 52 6.51 -13.13 -7.34
CA LEU A 52 6.44 -11.77 -6.78
C LEU A 52 5.57 -11.71 -5.51
N PHE A 53 4.43 -12.41 -5.50
CA PHE A 53 3.51 -12.43 -4.37
C PHE A 53 4.08 -13.04 -3.10
N LYS A 54 5.13 -13.87 -3.20
CA LYS A 54 5.90 -14.34 -2.03
C LYS A 54 6.58 -13.20 -1.27
N PHE A 55 6.88 -12.08 -1.94
CA PHE A 55 7.55 -10.93 -1.34
C PHE A 55 6.61 -9.75 -1.11
N LYS A 56 5.79 -9.43 -2.13
CA LYS A 56 4.81 -8.35 -2.07
C LYS A 56 3.54 -8.83 -2.78
N PRO A 57 2.45 -9.12 -2.05
CA PRO A 57 1.20 -9.56 -2.65
C PRO A 57 0.43 -8.37 -3.22
N ALA A 58 1.03 -7.65 -4.17
CA ALA A 58 0.44 -6.49 -4.82
C ALA A 58 0.68 -6.55 -6.33
N CYS A 59 -0.33 -6.14 -7.11
CA CYS A 59 -0.22 -6.07 -8.56
C CYS A 59 0.94 -5.14 -8.98
N PRO A 60 1.86 -5.59 -9.85
CA PRO A 60 2.97 -4.76 -10.35
C PRO A 60 2.52 -3.49 -11.09
N ILE A 61 1.31 -3.50 -11.67
CA ILE A 61 0.82 -2.42 -12.53
C ILE A 61 0.07 -1.37 -11.72
N CYS A 62 -0.84 -1.77 -10.83
CA CYS A 62 -1.72 -0.84 -10.11
C CYS A 62 -1.58 -0.87 -8.58
N ASN A 63 -0.69 -1.70 -8.02
CA ASN A 63 -0.48 -1.88 -6.59
C ASN A 63 -1.71 -2.35 -5.79
N THR A 64 -2.77 -2.85 -6.43
CA THR A 64 -3.86 -3.53 -5.72
C THR A 64 -3.30 -4.71 -4.94
N TYR A 65 -3.59 -4.80 -3.63
CA TYR A 65 -3.11 -5.88 -2.76
C TYR A 65 -3.99 -7.14 -2.84
N TYR A 66 -3.39 -8.31 -2.61
CA TYR A 66 -4.00 -9.63 -2.73
C TYR A 66 -3.70 -10.50 -1.51
N GLY A 67 -4.58 -10.45 -0.52
CA GLY A 67 -4.39 -11.15 0.76
C GLY A 67 -3.91 -10.20 1.86
N GLU A 68 -3.67 -10.74 3.06
CA GLU A 68 -3.25 -9.94 4.21
C GLU A 68 -1.73 -9.72 4.18
N TYR A 69 -1.32 -8.52 3.77
CA TYR A 69 0.05 -8.06 3.91
C TYR A 69 0.27 -7.49 5.30
N THR A 70 1.21 -8.08 6.04
CA THR A 70 1.65 -7.57 7.34
C THR A 70 3.08 -7.01 7.26
N GLY A 71 3.33 -5.96 8.03
CA GLY A 71 4.65 -5.32 8.08
C GLY A 71 5.54 -5.83 9.22
N THR A 72 6.64 -5.12 9.43
CA THR A 72 7.69 -5.46 10.40
C THR A 72 7.70 -4.51 11.59
N GLN A 73 6.57 -3.89 11.93
CA GLN A 73 6.43 -3.12 13.16
C GLN A 73 6.66 -4.01 14.39
N PRO A 74 7.50 -3.62 15.37
CA PRO A 74 7.59 -4.33 16.64
C PRO A 74 6.28 -4.32 17.45
N GLU A 75 6.14 -5.26 18.39
CA GLU A 75 5.02 -5.24 19.33
C GLU A 75 4.98 -3.93 20.13
N GLY A 76 3.80 -3.33 20.22
CA GLY A 76 3.57 -2.04 20.86
C GLY A 76 2.09 -1.72 21.02
N THR A 77 1.78 -0.51 21.48
CA THR A 77 0.41 -0.05 21.69
C THR A 77 0.09 1.19 20.89
N MET A 78 -1.18 1.32 20.50
CA MET A 78 -1.77 2.52 19.92
C MET A 78 -3.00 2.89 20.76
N THR A 79 -2.97 4.03 21.44
CA THR A 79 -4.11 4.54 22.21
C THR A 79 -4.64 5.82 21.58
N VAL A 80 -5.92 6.11 21.81
CA VAL A 80 -6.60 7.29 21.25
C VAL A 80 -7.35 8.02 22.34
N SER A 81 -7.23 9.34 22.33
CA SER A 81 -8.08 10.26 23.09
C SER A 81 -8.57 11.38 22.19
N ARG A 82 -9.53 12.16 22.67
CA ARG A 82 -10.08 13.32 21.97
C ARG A 82 -10.01 14.52 22.89
N ILE A 83 -9.64 15.67 22.35
CA ILE A 83 -9.53 16.95 23.05
C ILE A 83 -10.33 18.02 22.31
N TRP A 84 -10.76 19.05 23.04
CA TRP A 84 -11.58 20.13 22.50
C TRP A 84 -10.79 21.15 21.68
N GLN A 85 -9.47 21.20 21.83
CA GLN A 85 -8.63 22.09 21.03
C GLN A 85 -8.77 21.77 19.54
N HIS A 86 -8.89 22.82 18.73
CA HIS A 86 -8.99 22.72 17.28
C HIS A 86 -7.61 22.70 16.64
N LEU A 87 -7.51 22.11 15.44
CA LEU A 87 -6.32 22.23 14.59
C LEU A 87 -6.52 23.38 13.61
N PRO A 88 -5.47 24.15 13.27
CA PRO A 88 -5.56 25.15 12.21
C PRO A 88 -6.10 24.56 10.89
N GLY A 89 -7.17 25.15 10.36
CA GLY A 89 -7.90 24.68 9.18
C GLY A 89 -9.04 23.69 9.47
N PHE A 90 -9.33 23.41 10.74
CA PHE A 90 -10.39 22.52 11.21
C PHE A 90 -11.08 23.10 12.46
N GLU A 91 -11.52 24.36 12.37
CA GLU A 91 -12.06 25.14 13.49
C GLU A 91 -13.39 24.62 14.05
N ASP A 92 -14.13 23.84 13.26
CA ASP A 92 -15.46 23.32 13.63
C ASP A 92 -15.44 21.98 14.37
N CYS A 93 -14.26 21.39 14.60
CA CYS A 93 -14.12 20.09 15.26
C CYS A 93 -12.92 20.03 16.22
N GLY A 94 -12.98 19.16 17.23
CA GLY A 94 -11.87 18.95 18.15
C GLY A 94 -10.68 18.23 17.51
N THR A 95 -9.78 17.71 18.33
CA THR A 95 -8.60 16.95 17.88
C THR A 95 -8.62 15.53 18.42
N ILE A 96 -8.35 14.56 17.55
CA ILE A 96 -8.01 13.19 17.92
C ILE A 96 -6.51 13.14 18.19
N VAL A 97 -6.13 12.67 19.38
CA VAL A 97 -4.74 12.45 19.77
C VAL A 97 -4.46 10.96 19.74
N ILE A 98 -3.50 10.55 18.93
CA ILE A 98 -3.05 9.16 18.81
C ILE A 98 -1.70 9.03 19.47
N GLN A 99 -1.57 8.12 20.43
CA GLN A 99 -0.31 7.83 21.11
C GLN A 99 0.15 6.43 20.78
N TYR A 100 1.38 6.33 20.27
CA TYR A 100 2.07 5.07 20.01
C TYR A 100 3.14 4.86 21.07
N SER A 101 3.25 3.64 21.59
CA SER A 101 4.28 3.29 22.56
C SER A 101 4.86 1.91 22.28
N PHE A 102 6.19 1.84 22.22
CA PHE A 102 6.93 0.61 21.96
C PHE A 102 7.99 0.39 23.03
N PRO A 103 8.05 -0.79 23.66
CA PRO A 103 9.15 -1.16 24.53
C PRO A 103 10.45 -1.32 23.74
N ALA A 104 11.58 -1.42 24.46
CA ALA A 104 12.84 -1.83 23.86
C ALA A 104 12.79 -3.33 23.57
N GLY A 105 13.51 -3.76 22.55
CA GLY A 105 13.49 -5.17 22.14
C GLY A 105 14.69 -5.58 21.31
N ILE A 106 14.60 -6.78 20.77
CA ILE A 106 15.59 -7.40 19.90
C ILE A 106 14.97 -7.54 18.51
N GLN A 107 15.75 -7.24 17.47
CA GLN A 107 15.36 -7.44 16.08
C GLN A 107 15.13 -8.92 15.80
N GLY A 108 13.91 -9.27 15.40
CA GLY A 108 13.56 -10.57 14.86
C GLY A 108 14.10 -10.82 13.44
N PRO A 109 13.88 -12.02 12.87
CA PRO A 109 14.36 -12.39 11.52
C PRO A 109 13.85 -11.50 10.39
N GLU A 110 12.72 -10.82 10.59
CA GLU A 110 12.11 -9.92 9.61
C GLU A 110 12.78 -8.53 9.55
N HIS A 111 13.64 -8.21 10.51
CA HIS A 111 14.29 -6.90 10.62
C HIS A 111 15.68 -6.88 9.98
N PRO A 112 16.25 -5.70 9.69
CA PRO A 112 17.52 -5.58 8.98
C PRO A 112 18.71 -6.27 9.64
N ASN A 113 18.78 -6.29 10.97
CA ASN A 113 19.90 -6.87 11.72
C ASN A 113 19.37 -7.79 12.84
N PRO A 114 18.97 -9.04 12.53
CA PRO A 114 18.44 -9.98 13.52
C PRO A 114 19.40 -10.17 14.70
N GLY A 115 18.86 -10.19 15.92
CA GLY A 115 19.63 -10.29 17.17
C GLY A 115 20.17 -8.96 17.71
N VAL A 116 20.15 -7.88 16.94
CA VAL A 116 20.57 -6.54 17.39
C VAL A 116 19.44 -5.84 18.16
N ARG A 117 19.80 -5.07 19.20
CA ARG A 117 18.82 -4.34 20.02
C ARG A 117 18.25 -3.13 19.27
N TYR A 118 17.01 -2.77 19.58
CA TYR A 118 16.44 -1.44 19.35
C TYR A 118 15.90 -0.86 20.66
N SER A 119 15.97 0.46 20.80
CA SER A 119 15.51 1.16 21.99
C SER A 119 13.99 1.37 21.98
N ARG A 120 13.42 1.56 23.19
CA ARG A 120 12.02 1.97 23.34
C ARG A 120 11.75 3.29 22.64
N THR A 121 10.51 3.50 22.18
CA THR A 121 10.09 4.79 21.63
C THR A 121 8.62 5.08 21.92
N SER A 122 8.26 6.35 21.88
CA SER A 122 6.86 6.79 21.93
C SER A 122 6.67 7.95 20.97
N ARG A 123 5.51 8.02 20.32
CA ARG A 123 5.18 9.09 19.38
C ARG A 123 3.73 9.52 19.55
N THR A 124 3.49 10.80 19.35
CA THR A 124 2.14 11.37 19.36
C THR A 124 1.82 11.90 17.96
N ALA A 125 0.59 11.67 17.51
CA ALA A 125 0.08 12.19 16.26
C ALA A 125 -1.32 12.80 16.43
N PHE A 126 -1.71 13.68 15.51
CA PHE A 126 -2.94 14.47 15.59
C PHE A 126 -3.76 14.38 14.30
N LEU A 127 -5.06 14.14 14.46
CA LEU A 127 -6.06 14.24 13.39
C LEU A 127 -7.17 15.20 13.84
N PRO A 128 -7.83 15.91 12.93
CA PRO A 128 -9.07 16.61 13.26
C PRO A 128 -10.15 15.60 13.65
N ALA A 129 -10.98 15.91 14.64
CA ALA A 129 -12.10 15.07 15.08
C ALA A 129 -13.36 15.32 14.23
N CYS A 130 -13.20 15.43 12.92
CA CYS A 130 -14.28 15.49 11.93
C CYS A 130 -14.50 14.11 11.30
N GLU A 131 -15.53 13.98 10.46
CA GLU A 131 -15.86 12.73 9.76
C GLU A 131 -14.66 12.14 9.00
N GLU A 132 -13.94 12.98 8.24
CA GLU A 132 -12.79 12.57 7.46
C GLU A 132 -11.60 12.16 8.33
N GLY A 133 -11.37 12.85 9.45
CA GLY A 133 -10.32 12.49 10.41
C GLY A 133 -10.62 11.18 11.16
N GLU A 134 -11.89 10.92 11.50
CA GLU A 134 -12.33 9.64 12.06
C GLU A 134 -12.17 8.49 11.05
N LYS A 135 -12.39 8.76 9.75
CA LYS A 135 -12.10 7.81 8.68
C LYS A 135 -10.61 7.47 8.61
N VAL A 136 -9.74 8.48 8.59
CA VAL A 136 -8.29 8.27 8.64
C VAL A 136 -7.88 7.49 9.89
N LEU A 137 -8.48 7.79 11.06
CA LEU A 137 -8.20 7.06 12.29
C LEU A 137 -8.50 5.55 12.17
N ARG A 138 -9.63 5.17 11.58
CA ARG A 138 -9.98 3.75 11.36
C ARG A 138 -8.95 3.05 10.48
N LEU A 139 -8.50 3.71 9.42
CA LEU A 139 -7.48 3.16 8.52
C LEU A 139 -6.11 3.06 9.22
N LEU A 140 -5.72 4.06 10.02
CA LEU A 140 -4.48 4.00 10.81
C LEU A 140 -4.52 2.87 11.84
N ARG A 141 -5.68 2.59 12.45
CA ARG A 141 -5.86 1.44 13.34
C ARG A 141 -5.59 0.13 12.60
N LYS A 142 -6.24 -0.04 11.45
CA LYS A 142 -6.06 -1.21 10.57
C LYS A 142 -4.60 -1.37 10.13
N ALA A 143 -3.92 -0.27 9.79
CA ALA A 143 -2.50 -0.28 9.45
C ALA A 143 -1.62 -0.67 10.63
N PHE A 144 -1.93 -0.20 11.84
CA PHE A 144 -1.20 -0.57 13.06
C PHE A 144 -1.38 -2.04 13.39
N ASP A 145 -2.60 -2.57 13.32
CA ASP A 145 -2.92 -3.98 13.58
C ASP A 145 -2.24 -4.89 12.56
N ARG A 146 -2.11 -4.44 11.30
CA ARG A 146 -1.33 -5.11 10.24
C ARG A 146 0.18 -4.88 10.34
N ARG A 147 0.69 -4.27 11.42
CA ARG A 147 2.13 -3.99 11.62
C ARG A 147 2.76 -3.10 10.54
N LEU A 148 1.99 -2.21 9.91
CA LEU A 148 2.41 -1.38 8.77
C LEU A 148 2.80 0.06 9.14
N THR A 149 2.48 0.54 10.34
CA THR A 149 2.68 1.96 10.72
C THR A 149 4.16 2.28 11.00
N PHE A 150 4.86 1.32 11.60
CA PHE A 150 6.26 1.44 11.97
C PHE A 150 7.10 0.29 11.39
N THR A 151 8.42 0.45 11.50
CA THR A 151 9.40 -0.61 11.23
C THR A 151 10.66 -0.36 12.07
N VAL A 152 11.59 -1.33 12.10
CA VAL A 152 12.96 -1.11 12.59
C VAL A 152 13.86 -0.87 11.40
N GLY A 153 14.62 0.23 11.42
CA GLY A 153 15.51 0.57 10.31
C GLY A 153 16.35 1.81 10.61
N GLN A 154 16.64 2.55 9.55
CA GLN A 154 17.31 3.84 9.64
C GLN A 154 16.29 4.97 9.80
N SER A 155 16.51 5.83 10.78
CA SER A 155 15.77 7.09 10.93
C SER A 155 16.19 8.07 9.84
N VAL A 156 15.24 8.55 9.03
CA VAL A 156 15.51 9.52 7.95
C VAL A 156 16.02 10.85 8.50
N THR A 157 15.50 11.29 9.65
CA THR A 157 15.83 12.61 10.22
C THR A 157 17.15 12.63 10.97
N THR A 158 17.55 11.51 11.58
CA THR A 158 18.74 11.45 12.44
C THR A 158 19.86 10.56 11.87
N GLY A 159 19.59 9.77 10.84
CA GLY A 159 20.53 8.81 10.26
C GLY A 159 20.82 7.58 11.14
N LEU A 160 20.23 7.49 12.34
CA LEU A 160 20.45 6.41 13.28
C LEU A 160 19.85 5.09 12.77
N ASN A 161 20.65 4.02 12.80
CA ASN A 161 20.22 2.67 12.46
C ASN A 161 19.68 1.92 13.69
N ASN A 162 18.95 0.82 13.45
CA ASN A 162 18.42 -0.06 14.49
C ASN A 162 17.42 0.64 15.44
N VAL A 163 16.62 1.56 14.89
CA VAL A 163 15.61 2.32 15.65
C VAL A 163 14.22 2.10 15.06
N ILE A 164 13.20 2.25 15.91
CA ILE A 164 11.81 2.22 15.49
C ILE A 164 11.49 3.55 14.78
N THR A 165 11.13 3.44 13.51
CA THR A 165 10.86 4.58 12.62
C THR A 165 9.51 4.41 11.91
N TRP A 166 8.96 5.52 11.40
CA TRP A 166 7.77 5.52 10.56
C TRP A 166 7.99 4.69 9.29
N ASN A 167 6.95 4.03 8.80
CA ASN A 167 7.01 3.15 7.62
C ASN A 167 6.15 3.71 6.47
N ASP A 168 6.54 4.87 5.95
CA ASP A 168 5.93 5.60 4.82
C ASP A 168 4.46 6.03 4.98
N ILE A 169 3.91 5.97 6.20
CA ILE A 169 2.60 6.54 6.52
C ILE A 169 2.85 7.79 7.36
N HIS A 170 2.67 8.97 6.76
CA HIS A 170 2.99 10.23 7.39
C HIS A 170 1.97 10.59 8.45
N HIS A 171 2.47 10.91 9.63
CA HIS A 171 1.67 11.38 10.75
C HIS A 171 1.95 12.85 11.01
N LYS A 172 0.92 13.57 11.46
CA LYS A 172 1.07 14.93 11.96
C LYS A 172 1.49 14.89 13.42
N THR A 173 2.78 15.12 13.69
CA THR A 173 3.37 15.04 15.04
C THR A 173 3.34 16.37 15.78
N ASN A 174 2.89 17.44 15.13
CA ASN A 174 2.65 18.75 15.74
C ASN A 174 1.23 19.22 15.41
N MET A 175 0.61 19.98 16.33
CA MET A 175 -0.69 20.59 16.08
C MET A 175 -0.58 21.83 15.18
N GLU A 176 0.61 22.45 15.09
CA GLU A 176 0.85 23.71 14.39
C GLU A 176 2.16 23.67 13.57
N GLY A 177 2.52 24.78 12.91
CA GLY A 177 3.77 24.93 12.15
C GLY A 177 3.71 24.44 10.70
N GLY A 178 2.52 24.02 10.25
CA GLY A 178 2.28 23.59 8.87
C GLY A 178 3.08 22.34 8.45
N PRO A 179 3.10 22.01 7.15
CA PRO A 179 3.68 20.76 6.65
C PRO A 179 5.18 20.61 6.95
N GLN A 180 5.94 21.71 6.95
CA GLN A 180 7.39 21.70 7.20
C GLN A 180 7.74 21.27 8.63
N CYS A 181 6.85 21.53 9.58
CA CYS A 181 6.99 21.09 10.96
C CYS A 181 6.17 19.82 11.25
N PHE A 182 5.73 19.09 10.23
CA PHE A 182 4.86 17.91 10.40
C PHE A 182 3.55 18.25 11.16
N GLY A 183 3.01 19.46 10.98
CA GLY A 183 1.80 19.92 11.65
C GLY A 183 0.79 20.57 10.72
N TYR A 184 -0.13 21.32 11.32
CA TYR A 184 -1.24 22.01 10.65
C TYR A 184 -1.00 23.53 10.57
N PRO A 185 -1.63 24.26 9.65
CA PRO A 185 -2.57 23.77 8.63
C PRO A 185 -1.87 23.00 7.51
N ASP A 186 -2.50 21.92 7.04
CA ASP A 186 -2.09 21.17 5.84
C ASP A 186 -3.35 20.63 5.14
N PRO A 187 -3.96 21.41 4.23
CA PRO A 187 -5.25 21.05 3.64
C PRO A 187 -5.20 19.79 2.77
N LYS A 188 -4.01 19.33 2.38
CA LYS A 188 -3.83 18.12 1.54
C LYS A 188 -3.50 16.88 2.37
N TYR A 189 -3.33 17.01 3.69
CA TYR A 189 -2.84 15.93 4.52
C TYR A 189 -3.78 14.71 4.55
N LEU A 190 -5.07 14.92 4.85
CA LEU A 190 -6.02 13.81 4.99
C LEU A 190 -6.15 13.00 3.70
N PHE A 191 -6.13 13.67 2.54
CA PHE A 191 -6.10 12.99 1.24
C PHE A 191 -4.79 12.21 1.05
N ARG A 192 -3.64 12.84 1.30
CA ARG A 192 -2.32 12.22 1.09
C ARG A 192 -2.10 10.99 1.97
N VAL A 193 -2.48 11.04 3.25
CA VAL A 193 -2.31 9.90 4.17
C VAL A 193 -3.21 8.72 3.79
N GLN A 194 -4.42 8.98 3.28
CA GLN A 194 -5.26 7.91 2.74
C GLN A 194 -4.64 7.24 1.53
N GLU A 195 -3.99 8.01 0.65
CA GLU A 195 -3.28 7.44 -0.50
C GLU A 195 -2.07 6.61 -0.07
N GLU A 196 -1.31 7.08 0.93
CA GLU A 196 -0.21 6.30 1.55
C GLU A 196 -0.71 4.99 2.15
N LEU A 197 -1.84 5.03 2.87
CA LEU A 197 -2.50 3.84 3.43
C LEU A 197 -2.97 2.88 2.34
N ARG A 198 -3.59 3.40 1.28
CA ARG A 198 -4.01 2.62 0.12
C ARG A 198 -2.82 1.94 -0.57
N LEU A 199 -1.70 2.65 -0.72
CA LEU A 199 -0.45 2.11 -1.27
C LEU A 199 0.20 1.04 -0.38
N LYS A 200 -0.16 0.99 0.91
CA LYS A 200 0.20 -0.09 1.85
C LYS A 200 -0.86 -1.21 1.92
N GLY A 201 -1.89 -1.16 1.09
CA GLY A 201 -2.97 -2.15 1.06
C GLY A 201 -4.00 -1.99 2.18
N VAL A 202 -4.14 -0.78 2.73
CA VAL A 202 -5.11 -0.46 3.78
C VAL A 202 -6.23 0.42 3.20
N THR A 203 -7.39 -0.20 2.98
CA THR A 203 -8.61 0.44 2.46
C THR A 203 -9.79 0.21 3.40
N GLU A 204 -10.92 0.89 3.15
CA GLU A 204 -12.16 0.69 3.91
C GLU A 204 -12.84 -0.66 3.64
N ASP A 205 -12.55 -1.30 2.50
CA ASP A 205 -13.28 -2.46 1.97
C ASP A 205 -12.82 -3.86 2.47
N ASP A 206 -12.09 -3.96 3.59
CA ASP A 206 -11.86 -5.26 4.26
C ASP A 206 -12.36 -5.26 5.70
#